data_AF-A0A8B7XZM1-F1
#
_entry.id   AF-A0A8B7XZM1-F1
#
_cell.length_a   1.000
_cell.length_b   1.000
_cell.length_c   1.000
_cell.angle_alpha   90.00
_cell.angle_beta   90.00
_cell.angle_gamma   90.00
#
_symmetry.space_group_name_H-M   'P 1'
#
loop_
_entity.id
_entity.type
_entity.pdbx_description
1 polymer ?
#
loop_
_entity_poly.entity_id
_entity_poly.type
_entity_poly.pdbx_seq_one_letter_code
_entity_poly.pdbx_strand_id
1 'polypeptide(L)'
;MSFLSSLLKRNEHPGGRSEAPIIVENGDSAAVETDGQDMTTKAKGSSPAAGRSPSPSPSLTPRGSTVATSLASALKRISTGDLLTELHATNRAPATGTDVPDQTEKPPVVNVVIVGAGLAGLAAAHSLRSANQGISILVLEASDRVGGRILTRELKSNTGRNFWDLGAQWISGSQIKMMQLIDQLDLQIYTQAETGAHLAHFGDGRKVQFEAQTHPLSSMTRYDYTTFITKVEKLRLDVSLETPEDCPMALEWDSMTLEQFRKRHIWTAAAQQYFDAQIRILFGVPPGEMSTLFFLYALSSAGGWHSMFEIGSETAREFRIRGGTQRLCEILADMVGRSYLRLGDPVISINQKDSDEQVTVQTLGGKRYRCERVVVALPPKFAAKINFSPPMAKERDNLLQRMPAGNSLCFVVTYKEAFWQKLGFSGYVIRVTSPAQKPQQGEAQTSENCDHQIPFSALFDATTMDQSPALSGKVDAEMWREIPVEERKTAILKGIEVFFGVEALQPLDYTEVDWGAESYSSSFPSSVMAPGAMTGYFQALRKPFQRVHWAGAETTNRWFGFMDGAVYSGKRAAHEVLNELRPDVVIGV
;
A
#
# COMPACT_ATOMS: atom_id res chain seq x y z
N MET A 1 -23.47 -1.34 -20.16
CA MET A 1 -23.93 -0.13 -20.92
C MET A 1 -25.24 0.45 -20.38
N SER A 2 -26.31 -0.33 -20.09
CA SER A 2 -27.57 0.29 -19.60
C SER A 2 -27.55 0.72 -18.12
N PHE A 3 -26.67 0.17 -17.28
CA PHE A 3 -26.57 0.52 -15.85
C PHE A 3 -25.86 1.86 -15.57
N LEU A 4 -24.83 2.21 -16.36
CA LEU A 4 -24.12 3.51 -16.30
C LEU A 4 -25.07 4.70 -16.53
N SER A 5 -26.10 4.52 -17.37
CA SER A 5 -27.13 5.54 -17.60
C SER A 5 -28.07 5.73 -16.38
N SER A 6 -28.25 4.70 -15.55
CA SER A 6 -29.15 4.77 -14.40
C SER A 6 -28.52 5.45 -13.17
N LEU A 7 -27.20 5.35 -13.03
CA LEU A 7 -26.43 6.05 -11.98
C LEU A 7 -26.35 7.56 -12.23
N LEU A 8 -26.23 7.98 -13.49
CA LEU A 8 -26.20 9.41 -13.87
C LEU A 8 -27.57 10.11 -13.72
N LYS A 9 -28.69 9.37 -13.68
CA LYS A 9 -30.04 9.94 -13.60
C LYS A 9 -30.61 10.09 -12.19
N ARG A 10 -29.90 9.66 -11.14
CA ARG A 10 -30.42 9.71 -9.76
C ARG A 10 -29.90 10.89 -8.90
N ASN A 11 -29.09 11.78 -9.48
CA ASN A 11 -28.54 12.97 -8.80
C ASN A 11 -29.19 14.30 -9.23
N GLU A 12 -30.47 14.31 -9.56
CA GLU A 12 -31.22 15.57 -9.70
C GLU A 12 -32.22 15.74 -8.55
N HIS A 13 -31.92 16.69 -7.66
CA HIS A 13 -32.92 17.33 -6.81
C HIS A 13 -33.14 18.78 -7.26
N PRO A 14 -34.36 19.32 -7.09
CA PRO A 14 -34.87 20.40 -7.91
C PRO A 14 -34.60 21.78 -7.27
N GLY A 15 -34.16 22.75 -8.08
CA GLY A 15 -34.04 24.12 -7.60
C GLY A 15 -33.57 25.12 -8.65
N GLY A 16 -34.54 25.80 -9.28
CA GLY A 16 -34.46 27.21 -9.68
C GLY A 16 -33.42 27.64 -10.72
N ARG A 17 -33.87 27.73 -11.99
CA ARG A 17 -33.22 28.55 -13.03
C ARG A 17 -33.32 30.04 -12.66
N SER A 18 -32.21 30.77 -12.80
CA SER A 18 -32.21 32.20 -13.08
C SER A 18 -31.14 32.48 -14.13
N GLU A 19 -31.57 32.76 -15.35
CA GLU A 19 -30.75 33.26 -16.46
C GLU A 19 -30.48 34.76 -16.26
N ALA A 20 -29.25 35.21 -16.58
CA ALA A 20 -28.96 36.57 -17.05
C ALA A 20 -27.52 36.63 -17.62
N PRO A 21 -27.18 37.59 -18.50
CA PRO A 21 -26.58 37.27 -19.79
C PRO A 21 -25.14 37.78 -19.99
N ILE A 22 -24.57 37.27 -21.08
CA ILE A 22 -23.32 37.66 -21.73
C ILE A 22 -23.41 39.12 -22.22
N ILE A 23 -22.44 39.95 -21.86
CA ILE A 23 -22.11 41.21 -22.55
C ILE A 23 -20.61 41.20 -22.85
N VAL A 24 -20.30 41.36 -24.13
CA VAL A 24 -18.98 41.63 -24.71
C VAL A 24 -18.85 43.14 -24.87
N GLU A 25 -17.75 43.75 -24.45
CA GLU A 25 -17.29 45.00 -25.06
C GLU A 25 -15.76 45.20 -24.89
N ASN A 26 -15.16 45.66 -25.99
CA ASN A 26 -13.76 46.05 -26.17
C ASN A 26 -13.51 47.48 -25.67
N GLY A 27 -12.24 47.85 -25.43
CA GLY A 27 -11.77 49.23 -25.66
C GLY A 27 -10.78 49.81 -24.64
N ASP A 28 -9.51 49.84 -25.03
CA ASP A 28 -8.56 50.96 -25.00
C ASP A 28 -8.26 51.80 -23.74
N SER A 29 -6.97 51.76 -23.38
CA SER A 29 -6.02 52.85 -23.05
C SER A 29 -6.43 54.01 -22.13
N ALA A 30 -5.65 54.24 -21.06
CA ALA A 30 -4.78 55.41 -20.91
C ALA A 30 -4.07 55.42 -19.54
N ALA A 31 -2.81 55.85 -19.55
CA ALA A 31 -1.97 56.10 -18.39
C ALA A 31 -2.32 57.43 -17.71
N VAL A 32 -2.15 57.51 -16.38
CA VAL A 32 -1.82 58.75 -15.64
C VAL A 32 -0.96 58.39 -14.42
N GLU A 33 0.26 58.91 -14.40
CA GLU A 33 1.14 59.07 -13.23
C GLU A 33 0.53 60.06 -12.21
N THR A 34 0.83 59.88 -10.92
CA THR A 34 1.44 60.96 -10.10
C THR A 34 1.82 60.44 -8.71
N ASP A 35 3.12 60.54 -8.43
CA ASP A 35 3.80 61.00 -7.22
C ASP A 35 3.18 60.81 -5.82
N GLY A 36 4.06 60.39 -4.89
CA GLY A 36 4.40 61.30 -3.79
C GLY A 36 4.55 60.69 -2.39
N GLN A 37 5.81 60.52 -2.00
CA GLN A 37 6.39 60.72 -0.65
C GLN A 37 6.12 59.68 0.45
N ASP A 38 7.13 58.94 0.93
CA ASP A 38 8.27 59.30 1.81
C ASP A 38 7.95 59.19 3.32
N MET A 39 8.54 58.19 3.98
CA MET A 39 9.49 58.35 5.10
C MET A 39 9.58 57.09 5.99
N THR A 40 10.70 56.38 5.78
CA THR A 40 11.69 55.95 6.78
C THR A 40 11.35 56.10 8.28
N THR A 41 11.59 55.05 9.08
CA THR A 41 12.83 54.90 9.88
C THR A 41 12.89 53.59 10.68
N LYS A 42 14.13 53.04 10.71
CA LYS A 42 14.62 51.88 11.46
C LYS A 42 14.78 52.18 12.96
N ALA A 43 14.74 51.15 13.80
CA ALA A 43 15.67 51.05 14.93
C ALA A 43 15.94 49.58 15.33
N LYS A 44 17.23 49.22 15.34
CA LYS A 44 17.81 47.99 15.90
C LYS A 44 18.22 48.25 17.36
N GLY A 45 18.42 47.16 18.10
CA GLY A 45 18.56 47.11 19.56
C GLY A 45 19.84 47.66 20.18
N SER A 46 19.89 47.58 21.51
CA SER A 46 21.10 47.31 22.32
C SER A 46 20.70 47.03 23.77
N SER A 47 21.38 46.06 24.37
CA SER A 47 21.43 45.77 25.82
C SER A 47 22.63 46.52 26.42
N PRO A 48 22.74 46.72 27.76
CA PRO A 48 23.62 45.82 28.51
C PRO A 48 23.30 45.58 30.02
N ALA A 49 23.72 44.39 30.47
CA ALA A 49 24.51 44.06 31.68
C ALA A 49 24.01 44.23 33.15
N ALA A 50 24.08 43.07 33.84
CA ALA A 50 24.78 42.77 35.11
C ALA A 50 24.10 43.00 36.49
N GLY A 51 23.98 41.88 37.23
CA GLY A 51 23.85 41.83 38.70
C GLY A 51 24.12 40.40 39.21
N ARG A 52 25.21 40.22 39.95
CA ARG A 52 25.70 38.96 40.56
C ARG A 52 25.18 38.78 42.00
N SER A 53 25.20 37.52 42.47
CA SER A 53 25.57 36.98 43.81
C SER A 53 24.53 36.01 44.43
N PRO A 54 24.86 35.21 45.47
CA PRO A 54 25.42 33.85 45.35
C PRO A 54 24.63 32.74 46.10
N SER A 55 25.13 31.51 46.02
CA SER A 55 24.68 30.27 46.67
C SER A 55 24.64 30.32 48.22
N PRO A 56 24.05 29.30 48.90
CA PRO A 56 24.87 28.14 49.29
C PRO A 56 24.14 26.78 49.34
N SER A 57 24.91 25.71 49.14
CA SER A 57 24.59 24.34 49.57
C SER A 57 24.84 24.17 51.08
N PRO A 58 24.32 23.09 51.70
CA PRO A 58 25.23 22.30 52.52
C PRO A 58 25.08 20.78 52.31
N SER A 59 26.23 20.14 52.29
CA SER A 59 26.46 18.70 52.43
C SER A 59 26.32 18.24 53.89
N LEU A 60 25.70 17.09 54.14
CA LEU A 60 25.91 16.26 55.33
C LEU A 60 25.58 14.78 55.00
N THR A 61 26.60 13.92 55.09
CA THR A 61 26.53 12.46 55.32
C THR A 61 27.14 12.19 56.72
N PRO A 62 27.29 10.96 57.27
CA PRO A 62 26.80 9.61 56.88
C PRO A 62 26.24 8.76 58.06
N ARG A 63 25.67 7.58 57.74
CA ARG A 63 25.63 6.28 58.50
C ARG A 63 24.60 5.39 57.77
N GLY A 64 24.81 4.15 57.33
CA GLY A 64 25.89 3.16 57.47
C GLY A 64 25.24 1.78 57.68
N SER A 65 25.31 0.86 56.70
CA SER A 65 25.46 -0.62 56.84
C SER A 65 25.25 -1.33 55.48
N THR A 66 26.30 -1.84 54.80
CA THR A 66 26.77 -3.26 54.72
C THR A 66 25.71 -4.24 54.16
N VAL A 67 25.90 -5.08 53.12
CA VAL A 67 26.98 -6.01 52.69
C VAL A 67 26.76 -6.30 51.17
N ALA A 68 27.71 -6.09 50.23
CA ALA A 68 28.79 -6.99 49.75
C ALA A 68 28.28 -8.29 49.04
N THR A 69 28.80 -8.85 47.93
CA THR A 69 30.00 -8.62 47.11
C THR A 69 29.88 -9.48 45.81
N SER A 70 30.53 -9.00 44.74
CA SER A 70 31.40 -9.74 43.77
C SER A 70 30.90 -10.98 43.03
N LEU A 71 31.02 -10.94 41.68
CA LEU A 71 31.87 -11.88 40.93
C LEU A 71 32.01 -11.43 39.46
N ALA A 72 33.06 -10.66 39.19
CA ALA A 72 33.54 -10.36 37.85
C ALA A 72 35.05 -10.63 37.80
N SER A 73 35.44 -11.90 37.66
CA SER A 73 36.79 -12.29 37.28
C SER A 73 36.86 -13.80 37.00
N ALA A 74 36.53 -14.24 35.79
CA ALA A 74 37.06 -15.47 35.18
C ALA A 74 36.59 -15.63 33.72
N LEU A 75 37.16 -14.84 32.81
CA LEU A 75 37.27 -15.24 31.40
C LEU A 75 38.68 -15.75 31.17
N LYS A 76 38.85 -17.07 31.04
CA LYS A 76 39.86 -17.69 30.16
C LYS A 76 39.71 -19.21 30.08
N ARG A 77 39.54 -19.67 28.84
CA ARG A 77 39.85 -21.00 28.28
C ARG A 77 38.90 -22.14 28.67
N ILE A 78 38.18 -22.68 27.68
CA ILE A 78 38.34 -24.07 27.21
C ILE A 78 37.78 -24.16 25.77
N SER A 79 38.45 -25.00 24.99
CA SER A 79 38.31 -25.30 23.56
C SER A 79 36.99 -25.96 23.20
N THR A 80 36.62 -25.82 21.92
CA THR A 80 35.65 -26.63 21.16
C THR A 80 35.73 -28.13 21.47
N GLY A 81 34.56 -28.74 21.72
CA GLY A 81 34.32 -30.17 21.94
C GLY A 81 33.50 -30.39 23.20
N ASP A 82 32.36 -31.10 23.11
CA ASP A 82 31.60 -31.67 24.23
C ASP A 82 30.49 -30.85 24.92
N LEU A 83 29.53 -30.30 24.16
CA LEU A 83 28.21 -29.95 24.70
C LEU A 83 27.09 -30.26 23.68
N LEU A 84 26.86 -31.56 23.41
CA LEU A 84 25.72 -32.03 22.61
C LEU A 84 25.09 -33.32 23.14
N THR A 85 25.11 -33.54 24.46
CA THR A 85 24.55 -34.77 25.04
C THR A 85 23.96 -34.55 26.43
N GLU A 86 23.05 -33.58 26.60
CA GLU A 86 22.17 -33.57 27.79
C GLU A 86 20.99 -32.61 27.59
N LEU A 87 19.93 -33.10 26.94
CA LEU A 87 18.56 -32.58 27.09
C LEU A 87 17.48 -33.60 26.65
N HIS A 88 17.84 -34.88 26.51
CA HIS A 88 16.90 -35.99 26.34
C HIS A 88 16.77 -36.77 27.64
N ALA A 89 15.89 -36.32 28.55
CA ALA A 89 15.20 -37.19 29.50
C ALA A 89 14.26 -36.33 30.37
N THR A 90 12.97 -36.31 30.05
CA THR A 90 11.84 -36.37 31.01
C THR A 90 10.51 -36.16 30.27
N ASN A 91 9.91 -37.25 29.81
CA ASN A 91 8.51 -37.58 30.12
C ASN A 91 8.09 -38.85 29.38
N ARG A 92 7.73 -39.88 30.15
CA ARG A 92 7.03 -41.08 29.69
C ARG A 92 5.73 -41.22 30.50
N ALA A 93 4.61 -41.25 29.81
CA ALA A 93 3.48 -42.21 29.92
C ALA A 93 2.19 -41.59 29.30
N PRO A 94 1.20 -42.37 28.83
CA PRO A 94 1.09 -43.84 28.83
C PRO A 94 0.90 -44.45 27.42
N ALA A 95 1.06 -45.77 27.33
CA ALA A 95 0.75 -46.55 26.15
C ALA A 95 -0.77 -46.72 26.00
N THR A 96 -1.32 -46.17 24.91
CA THR A 96 -2.63 -46.55 24.36
C THR A 96 -2.43 -46.70 22.86
N GLY A 97 -2.66 -47.91 22.35
CA GLY A 97 -2.56 -48.20 20.93
C GLY A 97 -3.56 -47.37 20.14
N THR A 98 -3.05 -46.61 19.18
CA THR A 98 -3.80 -46.12 18.03
C THR A 98 -2.82 -46.09 16.87
N ASP A 99 -3.22 -46.76 15.79
CA ASP A 99 -2.48 -46.97 14.56
C ASP A 99 -1.74 -45.73 14.09
N VAL A 100 -0.43 -45.88 13.86
CA VAL A 100 0.32 -44.95 13.02
C VAL A 100 -0.28 -45.08 11.62
N PRO A 101 -0.90 -44.04 11.04
CA PRO A 101 -1.41 -44.15 9.69
C PRO A 101 -0.24 -44.40 8.77
N ASP A 102 -0.36 -45.49 8.02
CA ASP A 102 0.60 -45.95 7.03
C ASP A 102 0.96 -44.80 6.08
N GLN A 103 2.25 -44.45 5.98
CA GLN A 103 2.77 -43.43 5.06
C GLN A 103 2.76 -43.91 3.59
N THR A 104 1.88 -44.85 3.23
CA THR A 104 1.71 -45.38 1.88
C THR A 104 0.53 -44.78 1.12
N GLU A 105 -0.32 -43.96 1.75
CA GLU A 105 -1.37 -43.26 1.00
C GLU A 105 -0.78 -42.18 0.10
N LYS A 106 -0.72 -42.52 -1.19
CA LYS A 106 -0.47 -41.59 -2.28
C LYS A 106 -1.33 -40.33 -2.04
N PRO A 107 -0.73 -39.13 -1.84
CA PRO A 107 -1.50 -37.93 -1.57
C PRO A 107 -2.56 -37.70 -2.65
N PRO A 108 -3.78 -37.24 -2.27
CA PRO A 108 -4.86 -37.03 -3.21
C PRO A 108 -4.41 -36.08 -4.31
N VAL A 109 -4.61 -36.50 -5.56
CA VAL A 109 -4.24 -35.73 -6.75
C VAL A 109 -5.39 -34.78 -7.05
N VAL A 110 -5.11 -33.49 -7.05
CA VAL A 110 -6.05 -32.45 -7.51
C VAL A 110 -5.61 -31.93 -8.88
N ASN A 111 -6.49 -31.38 -9.70
CA ASN A 111 -6.06 -30.86 -11.00
C ASN A 111 -5.19 -29.60 -10.81
N VAL A 112 -5.59 -28.70 -9.90
CA VAL A 112 -4.92 -27.40 -9.72
C VAL A 112 -4.67 -27.08 -8.25
N VAL A 113 -3.43 -26.74 -7.91
CA VAL A 113 -3.09 -26.09 -6.63
C VAL A 113 -2.94 -24.58 -6.86
N ILE A 114 -3.56 -23.77 -6.02
CA ILE A 114 -3.47 -22.31 -6.05
C ILE A 114 -2.74 -21.87 -4.78
N VAL A 115 -1.62 -21.18 -4.95
CA VAL A 115 -0.79 -20.69 -3.85
C VAL A 115 -1.11 -19.23 -3.58
N GLY A 116 -1.75 -18.97 -2.44
CA GLY A 116 -2.22 -17.66 -1.98
C GLY A 116 -3.74 -17.50 -2.11
N ALA A 117 -4.41 -17.19 -1.01
CA ALA A 117 -5.83 -16.83 -0.92
C ALA A 117 -6.03 -15.30 -0.79
N GLY A 118 -5.15 -14.52 -1.44
CA GLY A 118 -5.43 -13.13 -1.78
C GLY A 118 -6.46 -13.02 -2.91
N LEU A 119 -6.87 -11.79 -3.24
CA LEU A 119 -7.89 -11.54 -4.27
C LEU A 119 -7.59 -12.21 -5.62
N ALA A 120 -6.32 -12.23 -6.07
CA ALA A 120 -5.93 -12.89 -7.32
C ALA A 120 -6.12 -14.41 -7.27
N GLY A 121 -5.71 -15.07 -6.18
CA GLY A 121 -5.84 -16.53 -6.05
C GLY A 121 -7.29 -16.96 -5.90
N LEU A 122 -8.09 -16.21 -5.13
CA LEU A 122 -9.52 -16.45 -5.00
C LEU A 122 -10.27 -16.21 -6.32
N ALA A 123 -9.91 -15.16 -7.08
CA ALA A 123 -10.46 -14.94 -8.42
C ALA A 123 -10.10 -16.08 -9.38
N ALA A 124 -8.87 -16.62 -9.31
CA ALA A 124 -8.47 -17.78 -10.09
C ALA A 124 -9.27 -19.04 -9.70
N ALA A 125 -9.38 -19.33 -8.41
CA ALA A 125 -10.13 -20.46 -7.87
C ALA A 125 -11.60 -20.43 -8.30
N HIS A 126 -12.23 -19.27 -8.14
CA HIS A 126 -13.62 -19.03 -8.53
C HIS A 126 -13.83 -19.21 -10.04
N SER A 127 -12.90 -18.69 -10.85
CA SER A 127 -12.98 -18.80 -12.32
C SER A 127 -12.84 -20.24 -12.79
N LEU A 128 -11.91 -21.02 -12.22
CA LEU A 128 -11.75 -22.45 -12.53
C LEU A 128 -13.00 -23.25 -12.18
N ARG A 129 -13.55 -23.02 -10.98
CA ARG A 129 -14.77 -23.71 -10.50
C ARG A 129 -16.01 -23.34 -11.30
N SER A 130 -16.14 -22.07 -11.65
CA SER A 130 -17.27 -21.56 -12.43
C SER A 130 -17.24 -22.06 -13.88
N ALA A 131 -16.05 -22.17 -14.49
CA ALA A 131 -15.92 -22.69 -15.85
C ALA A 131 -16.15 -24.21 -15.92
N ASN A 132 -15.70 -24.96 -14.91
CA ASN A 132 -15.84 -26.41 -14.91
C ASN A 132 -15.86 -27.02 -13.51
N GLN A 133 -17.04 -27.48 -13.09
CA GLN A 133 -17.24 -28.16 -11.80
C GLN A 133 -16.57 -29.55 -11.70
N GLY A 134 -16.01 -30.07 -12.79
CA GLY A 134 -15.17 -31.28 -12.80
C GLY A 134 -13.71 -31.02 -12.42
N ILE A 135 -13.24 -29.78 -12.45
CA ILE A 135 -11.85 -29.45 -12.06
C ILE A 135 -11.76 -29.39 -10.54
N SER A 136 -10.99 -30.32 -9.97
CA SER A 136 -10.64 -30.34 -8.56
C SER A 136 -9.54 -29.32 -8.27
N ILE A 137 -9.72 -28.53 -7.22
CA ILE A 137 -8.80 -27.46 -6.83
C ILE A 137 -8.44 -27.56 -5.35
N LEU A 138 -7.30 -26.97 -5.00
CA LEU A 138 -6.88 -26.74 -3.62
C LEU A 138 -6.22 -25.36 -3.52
N VAL A 139 -6.68 -24.53 -2.59
CA VAL A 139 -6.09 -23.21 -2.30
C VAL A 139 -5.27 -23.31 -1.01
N LEU A 140 -3.97 -23.02 -1.09
CA LEU A 140 -3.04 -23.02 0.03
C LEU A 140 -2.69 -21.59 0.41
N GLU A 141 -2.99 -21.19 1.63
CA GLU A 141 -2.72 -19.85 2.17
C GLU A 141 -1.81 -19.96 3.39
N ALA A 142 -0.80 -19.08 3.44
CA ALA A 142 0.20 -19.08 4.49
C ALA A 142 -0.33 -18.49 5.79
N SER A 143 -1.20 -17.49 5.71
CA SER A 143 -1.87 -16.85 6.85
C SER A 143 -3.09 -17.66 7.32
N ASP A 144 -3.58 -17.34 8.51
CA ASP A 144 -4.83 -17.83 9.10
C ASP A 144 -6.09 -17.13 8.53
N ARG A 145 -5.93 -16.18 7.60
CA ARG A 145 -7.02 -15.46 6.94
C ARG A 145 -6.86 -15.37 5.43
N VAL A 146 -7.97 -15.17 4.74
CA VAL A 146 -7.98 -14.75 3.33
C VAL A 146 -7.78 -13.24 3.19
N GLY A 147 -7.44 -12.79 1.98
CA GLY A 147 -7.38 -11.37 1.62
C GLY A 147 -5.97 -10.82 1.35
N GLY A 148 -4.93 -11.42 1.93
CA GLY A 148 -3.55 -10.96 1.75
C GLY A 148 -3.38 -9.47 2.10
N ARG A 149 -3.08 -8.64 1.09
CA ARG A 149 -2.95 -7.17 1.20
C ARG A 149 -4.26 -6.40 1.41
N ILE A 150 -5.38 -7.12 1.44
CA ILE A 150 -6.69 -6.61 1.80
C ILE A 150 -6.95 -7.05 3.24
N LEU A 151 -7.20 -6.08 4.12
CA LEU A 151 -7.44 -6.31 5.53
C LEU A 151 -8.44 -5.27 6.04
N THR A 152 -9.51 -5.76 6.63
CA THR A 152 -10.57 -4.99 7.27
C THR A 152 -10.60 -5.36 8.75
N ARG A 153 -10.76 -4.39 9.64
CA ARG A 153 -10.94 -4.62 11.08
C ARG A 153 -12.26 -4.04 11.57
N GLU A 154 -12.88 -4.75 12.50
CA GLU A 154 -14.00 -4.24 13.28
C GLU A 154 -13.46 -3.31 14.39
N LEU A 155 -14.01 -2.11 14.50
CA LEU A 155 -13.66 -1.12 15.52
C LEU A 155 -14.92 -0.55 16.17
N LYS A 156 -14.76 0.05 17.36
CA LYS A 156 -15.85 0.79 17.99
C LYS A 156 -16.23 2.01 17.15
N SER A 157 -17.53 2.25 17.04
CA SER A 157 -18.11 3.39 16.34
C SER A 157 -19.05 4.17 17.25
N ASN A 158 -19.51 5.33 16.78
CA ASN A 158 -20.59 6.08 17.41
C ASN A 158 -21.94 5.33 17.44
N THR A 159 -22.11 4.31 16.60
CA THR A 159 -23.30 3.46 16.47
C THR A 159 -23.09 2.03 17.00
N GLY A 160 -21.99 1.76 17.70
CA GLY A 160 -21.65 0.45 18.23
C GLY A 160 -20.32 -0.06 17.67
N ARG A 161 -20.37 -0.92 16.65
CA ARG A 161 -19.19 -1.43 15.94
C ARG A 161 -19.38 -1.30 14.43
N ASN A 162 -18.30 -1.05 13.71
CA ASN A 162 -18.29 -0.98 12.25
C ASN A 162 -16.92 -1.44 11.70
N PHE A 163 -16.77 -1.52 10.38
CA PHE A 163 -15.62 -2.11 9.71
C PHE A 163 -14.83 -1.08 8.91
N TRP A 164 -13.49 -1.09 9.06
CA TRP A 164 -12.57 -0.20 8.35
C TRP A 164 -11.38 -0.95 7.77
N ASP A 165 -10.94 -0.50 6.61
CA ASP A 165 -9.81 -1.08 5.89
C ASP A 165 -8.47 -0.51 6.37
N LEU A 166 -7.50 -1.40 6.60
CA LEU A 166 -6.09 -1.06 6.90
C LEU A 166 -5.15 -1.43 5.74
N GLY A 167 -5.67 -2.06 4.70
CA GLY A 167 -4.95 -2.42 3.48
C GLY A 167 -5.48 -1.68 2.25
N ALA A 168 -5.62 -2.40 1.14
CA ALA A 168 -6.23 -1.83 -0.06
C ALA A 168 -7.71 -1.52 0.20
N GLN A 169 -8.10 -0.25 0.02
CA GLN A 169 -9.38 0.27 0.52
C GLN A 169 -10.24 1.01 -0.53
N TRP A 170 -9.66 1.31 -1.69
CA TRP A 170 -10.32 2.10 -2.73
C TRP A 170 -10.49 1.32 -4.04
N ILE A 171 -11.55 1.68 -4.76
CA ILE A 171 -11.86 1.20 -6.11
C ILE A 171 -12.26 2.40 -6.99
N SER A 172 -12.29 2.19 -8.30
CA SER A 172 -12.66 3.23 -9.28
C SER A 172 -13.65 2.70 -10.31
N GLY A 173 -14.49 3.56 -10.90
CA GLY A 173 -15.37 3.18 -12.01
C GLY A 173 -14.60 2.67 -13.24
N SER A 174 -13.36 3.09 -13.43
CA SER A 174 -12.47 2.66 -14.51
C SER A 174 -11.80 1.30 -14.27
N GLN A 175 -11.94 0.74 -13.06
CA GLN A 175 -11.46 -0.60 -12.69
C GLN A 175 -12.49 -1.67 -13.10
N ILE A 176 -12.57 -1.95 -14.40
CA ILE A 176 -13.65 -2.74 -14.99
C ILE A 176 -13.80 -4.14 -14.39
N LYS A 177 -12.71 -4.85 -14.10
CA LYS A 177 -12.79 -6.22 -13.55
C LYS A 177 -13.22 -6.20 -12.09
N MET A 178 -12.82 -5.18 -11.35
CA MET A 178 -13.27 -4.93 -9.99
C MET A 178 -14.77 -4.60 -9.97
N MET A 179 -15.24 -3.70 -10.83
CA MET A 179 -16.66 -3.34 -10.92
C MET A 179 -17.54 -4.52 -11.34
N GLN A 180 -17.08 -5.35 -12.28
CA GLN A 180 -17.75 -6.61 -12.65
C GLN A 180 -17.83 -7.59 -11.48
N LEU A 181 -16.79 -7.68 -10.66
CA LEU A 181 -16.78 -8.54 -9.48
C LEU A 181 -17.73 -8.02 -8.40
N ILE A 182 -17.76 -6.72 -8.16
CA ILE A 182 -18.67 -6.10 -7.19
C ILE A 182 -20.13 -6.37 -7.54
N ASP A 183 -20.49 -6.21 -8.82
CA ASP A 183 -21.82 -6.52 -9.34
C ASP A 183 -22.15 -8.02 -9.17
N GLN A 184 -21.21 -8.90 -9.53
CA GLN A 184 -21.37 -10.35 -9.36
C GLN A 184 -21.60 -10.77 -7.89
N LEU A 185 -20.99 -10.05 -6.95
CA LEU A 185 -21.07 -10.36 -5.52
C LEU A 185 -22.19 -9.57 -4.79
N ASP A 186 -22.98 -8.78 -5.52
CA ASP A 186 -24.04 -7.90 -4.99
C ASP A 186 -23.55 -7.02 -3.82
N LEU A 187 -22.37 -6.42 -3.99
CA LEU A 187 -21.76 -5.57 -2.97
C LEU A 187 -22.13 -4.10 -3.16
N GLN A 188 -22.51 -3.45 -2.06
CA GLN A 188 -22.78 -2.02 -2.03
C GLN A 188 -21.49 -1.22 -1.96
N ILE A 189 -21.40 -0.19 -2.80
CA ILE A 189 -20.31 0.78 -2.83
C ILE A 189 -20.83 2.18 -2.54
N TYR A 190 -19.97 3.04 -2.03
CA TYR A 190 -20.27 4.45 -1.76
C TYR A 190 -19.09 5.33 -2.15
N THR A 191 -19.39 6.57 -2.54
CA THR A 191 -18.38 7.56 -2.90
C THR A 191 -17.54 7.94 -1.68
N GLN A 192 -16.23 8.03 -1.88
CA GLN A 192 -15.29 8.53 -0.88
C GLN A 192 -15.73 9.93 -0.44
N ALA A 193 -15.88 10.13 0.88
CA ALA A 193 -16.20 11.44 1.42
C ALA A 193 -15.01 12.37 1.20
N GLU A 194 -15.23 13.44 0.43
CA GLU A 194 -14.22 14.45 0.09
C GLU A 194 -14.80 15.88 0.18
N THR A 195 -15.89 16.06 0.92
CA THR A 195 -16.59 17.35 1.03
C THR A 195 -15.80 18.32 1.92
N GLY A 196 -15.56 19.52 1.40
CA GLY A 196 -14.80 20.56 2.09
C GLY A 196 -13.35 20.59 1.63
N ALA A 197 -12.57 21.47 2.25
CA ALA A 197 -11.24 21.75 1.74
C ALA A 197 -10.21 20.69 2.14
N HIS A 198 -9.20 20.52 1.31
CA HIS A 198 -8.04 19.69 1.58
C HIS A 198 -6.92 20.50 2.23
N LEU A 199 -6.03 19.82 2.96
CA LEU A 199 -4.90 20.46 3.62
C LEU A 199 -3.57 19.86 3.16
N ALA A 200 -2.61 20.73 2.89
CA ALA A 200 -1.22 20.35 2.67
C ALA A 200 -0.34 20.95 3.76
N HIS A 201 0.60 20.17 4.27
CA HIS A 201 1.57 20.63 5.25
C HIS A 201 2.98 20.53 4.67
N PHE A 202 3.63 21.67 4.49
CA PHE A 202 4.98 21.77 3.95
C PHE A 202 6.02 21.72 5.06
N GLY A 203 7.25 21.33 4.71
CA GLY A 203 8.31 21.13 5.70
C GLY A 203 8.78 22.40 6.42
N ASP A 204 8.41 23.57 5.90
CA ASP A 204 8.61 24.87 6.55
C ASP A 204 7.48 25.24 7.53
N GLY A 205 6.58 24.31 7.84
CA GLY A 205 5.45 24.48 8.74
C GLY A 205 4.23 25.15 8.11
N ARG A 206 4.29 25.56 6.82
CA ARG A 206 3.13 26.16 6.15
C ARG A 206 2.02 25.13 5.97
N LYS A 207 0.80 25.55 6.31
CA LYS A 207 -0.45 24.83 6.00
C LYS A 207 -1.16 25.53 4.86
N VAL A 208 -1.43 24.80 3.79
CA VAL A 208 -2.10 25.33 2.60
C VAL A 208 -3.42 24.60 2.40
N GLN A 209 -4.50 25.37 2.36
CA GLN A 209 -5.81 24.89 1.96
C GLN A 209 -5.89 24.81 0.43
N PHE A 210 -6.50 23.75 -0.10
CA PHE A 210 -6.76 23.61 -1.53
C PHE A 210 -8.02 22.79 -1.79
N GLU A 211 -8.58 22.92 -2.98
CA GLU A 211 -9.74 22.13 -3.43
C GLU A 211 -9.27 20.96 -4.31
N ALA A 212 -10.16 19.98 -4.53
CA ALA A 212 -9.88 18.87 -5.45
C ALA A 212 -9.34 19.39 -6.80
N GLN A 213 -8.32 18.73 -7.34
CA GLN A 213 -7.68 19.05 -8.64
C GLN A 213 -6.96 20.42 -8.72
N THR A 214 -6.87 21.21 -7.64
CA THR A 214 -6.26 22.56 -7.71
C THR A 214 -4.78 22.62 -7.30
N HIS A 215 -4.21 21.52 -6.77
CA HIS A 215 -2.87 21.38 -6.16
C HIS A 215 -2.45 22.50 -5.17
N PRO A 216 -1.84 22.17 -4.02
CA PRO A 216 -1.47 23.14 -2.97
C PRO A 216 -0.19 23.93 -3.28
N LEU A 217 -0.01 24.39 -4.53
CA LEU A 217 1.23 24.99 -5.01
C LEU A 217 1.02 26.47 -5.37
N SER A 218 2.07 27.28 -5.21
CA SER A 218 2.08 28.67 -5.71
C SER A 218 1.90 28.69 -7.24
N SER A 219 1.46 29.81 -7.83
CA SER A 219 1.18 29.88 -9.28
C SER A 219 2.36 29.45 -10.15
N MET A 220 3.59 29.89 -9.84
CA MET A 220 4.79 29.50 -10.58
C MET A 220 5.14 28.02 -10.40
N THR A 221 5.04 27.51 -9.17
CA THR A 221 5.27 26.09 -8.83
C THR A 221 4.22 25.18 -9.48
N ARG A 222 2.96 25.62 -9.54
CA ARG A 222 1.86 24.92 -10.20
C ARG A 222 2.11 24.83 -11.70
N TYR A 223 2.55 25.93 -12.34
CA TYR A 223 2.91 25.92 -13.76
C TYR A 223 4.02 24.90 -14.08
N ASP A 224 5.10 24.89 -13.28
CA ASP A 224 6.19 23.90 -13.39
C ASP A 224 5.64 22.47 -13.27
N TYR A 225 4.83 22.21 -12.23
CA TYR A 225 4.25 20.89 -12.00
C TYR A 225 3.28 20.44 -13.09
N THR A 226 2.38 21.31 -13.55
CA THR A 226 1.48 21.03 -14.68
C THR A 226 2.25 20.79 -15.98
N THR A 227 3.36 21.50 -16.21
CA THR A 227 4.25 21.24 -17.35
C THR A 227 4.86 19.84 -17.27
N PHE A 228 5.32 19.43 -16.08
CA PHE A 228 5.81 18.08 -15.83
C PHE A 228 4.72 17.02 -16.06
N ILE A 229 3.51 17.20 -15.52
CA ILE A 229 2.37 16.29 -15.72
C ILE A 229 2.06 16.14 -17.21
N THR A 230 1.96 17.27 -17.93
CA THR A 230 1.69 17.26 -19.38
C THR A 230 2.77 16.50 -20.15
N LYS A 231 4.04 16.62 -19.73
CA LYS A 231 5.14 15.86 -20.34
C LYS A 231 5.00 14.37 -20.06
N VAL A 232 4.79 13.98 -18.81
CA VAL A 232 4.59 12.57 -18.41
C VAL A 232 3.40 11.96 -19.15
N GLU A 233 2.28 12.68 -19.26
CA GLU A 233 1.11 12.26 -20.03
C GLU A 233 1.41 11.99 -21.50
N LYS A 234 2.30 12.79 -22.12
CA LYS A 234 2.73 12.53 -23.50
C LYS A 234 3.63 11.30 -23.58
N LEU A 235 4.64 11.21 -22.72
CA LEU A 235 5.62 10.12 -22.78
C LEU A 235 5.00 8.75 -22.50
N ARG A 236 4.00 8.67 -21.62
CA ARG A 236 3.36 7.40 -21.28
C ARG A 236 2.64 6.76 -22.47
N LEU A 237 2.21 7.56 -23.46
CA LEU A 237 1.48 7.06 -24.63
C LEU A 237 2.38 6.22 -25.55
N ASP A 238 3.69 6.40 -25.48
CA ASP A 238 4.67 5.59 -26.21
C ASP A 238 4.94 4.23 -25.52
N VAL A 239 4.45 4.03 -24.29
CA VAL A 239 4.71 2.82 -23.50
C VAL A 239 3.60 1.80 -23.71
N SER A 240 3.92 0.76 -24.48
CA SER A 240 3.06 -0.43 -24.65
C SER A 240 2.83 -1.15 -23.32
N LEU A 241 1.59 -1.60 -23.09
CA LEU A 241 1.24 -2.38 -21.90
C LEU A 241 1.64 -3.86 -21.99
N GLU A 242 1.90 -4.34 -23.22
CA GLU A 242 2.36 -5.70 -23.49
C GLU A 242 3.87 -5.80 -23.58
N THR A 243 4.50 -4.84 -24.25
CA THR A 243 5.93 -4.81 -24.57
C THR A 243 6.55 -3.44 -24.29
N PRO A 244 6.54 -2.96 -23.03
CA PRO A 244 7.12 -1.66 -22.67
C PRO A 244 8.62 -1.54 -23.02
N GLU A 245 9.34 -2.66 -23.09
CA GLU A 245 10.74 -2.73 -23.50
C GLU A 245 10.98 -2.35 -24.97
N ASP A 246 9.94 -2.39 -25.82
CA ASP A 246 10.04 -2.06 -27.24
C ASP A 246 9.85 -0.57 -27.51
N CYS A 247 9.49 0.24 -26.50
CA CYS A 247 9.28 1.67 -26.72
C CYS A 247 10.60 2.36 -27.10
N PRO A 248 10.59 3.41 -27.96
CA PRO A 248 11.81 3.99 -28.53
C PRO A 248 12.87 4.43 -27.51
N MET A 249 12.41 4.82 -26.32
CA MET A 249 13.26 5.33 -25.24
C MET A 249 13.37 4.35 -24.06
N ALA A 250 12.99 3.09 -24.24
CA ALA A 250 12.93 2.09 -23.17
C ALA A 250 14.26 1.98 -22.41
N LEU A 251 15.37 1.83 -23.12
CA LEU A 251 16.70 1.69 -22.51
C LEU A 251 17.09 2.93 -21.69
N GLU A 252 16.80 4.13 -22.18
CA GLU A 252 17.14 5.37 -21.46
C GLU A 252 16.28 5.52 -20.20
N TRP A 253 14.96 5.38 -20.34
CA TRP A 253 14.03 5.54 -19.23
C TRP A 253 14.19 4.44 -18.19
N ASP A 254 14.51 3.22 -18.59
CA ASP A 254 14.73 2.14 -17.63
C ASP A 254 16.10 2.22 -16.96
N SER A 255 17.11 2.84 -17.59
CA SER A 255 18.41 3.10 -16.96
C SER A 255 18.38 4.28 -15.97
N MET A 256 17.24 4.97 -15.86
CA MET A 256 17.09 6.19 -15.06
C MET A 256 16.12 5.97 -13.89
N THR A 257 16.54 6.36 -12.70
CA THR A 257 15.63 6.43 -11.54
C THR A 257 14.56 7.51 -11.76
N LEU A 258 13.38 7.33 -11.18
CA LEU A 258 12.32 8.32 -11.23
C LEU A 258 12.76 9.63 -10.54
N GLU A 259 13.62 9.57 -9.52
CA GLU A 259 14.23 10.75 -8.91
C GLU A 259 15.07 11.56 -9.91
N GLN A 260 15.92 10.90 -10.70
CA GLN A 260 16.72 11.57 -11.73
C GLN A 260 15.82 12.21 -12.79
N PHE A 261 14.79 11.50 -13.25
CA PHE A 261 13.83 12.02 -14.21
C PHE A 261 13.10 13.25 -13.66
N ARG A 262 12.62 13.18 -12.42
CA ARG A 262 11.99 14.30 -11.70
C ARG A 262 12.92 15.50 -11.60
N LYS A 263 14.17 15.33 -11.16
CA LYS A 263 15.16 16.43 -11.04
C LYS A 263 15.45 17.12 -12.37
N ARG A 264 15.35 16.39 -13.49
CA ARG A 264 15.55 16.95 -14.85
C ARG A 264 14.35 17.75 -15.36
N HIS A 265 13.15 17.53 -14.82
CA HIS A 265 11.91 18.04 -15.41
C HIS A 265 11.03 18.86 -14.48
N ILE A 266 11.37 18.94 -13.20
CA ILE A 266 10.72 19.83 -12.24
C ILE A 266 11.81 20.75 -11.66
N TRP A 267 11.72 22.06 -11.90
CA TRP A 267 12.76 22.99 -11.44
C TRP A 267 12.47 23.63 -10.08
N THR A 268 11.22 23.56 -9.59
CA THR A 268 10.85 24.09 -8.27
C THR A 268 10.92 23.02 -7.18
N ALA A 269 11.56 23.35 -6.05
CA ALA A 269 11.71 22.42 -4.92
C ALA A 269 10.38 21.94 -4.34
N ALA A 270 9.39 22.84 -4.21
CA ALA A 270 8.07 22.51 -3.67
C ALA A 270 7.31 21.50 -4.56
N ALA A 271 7.40 21.60 -5.90
CA ALA A 271 6.80 20.63 -6.80
C ALA A 271 7.53 19.27 -6.73
N GLN A 272 8.86 19.26 -6.59
CA GLN A 272 9.63 18.02 -6.38
C GLN A 272 9.21 17.32 -5.09
N GLN A 273 9.07 18.06 -3.98
CA GLN A 273 8.61 17.51 -2.70
C GLN A 273 7.18 16.99 -2.77
N TYR A 274 6.29 17.71 -3.47
CA TYR A 274 4.90 17.30 -3.64
C TYR A 274 4.80 16.01 -4.47
N PHE A 275 5.59 15.90 -5.54
CA PHE A 275 5.72 14.69 -6.32
C PHE A 275 6.21 13.52 -5.45
N ASP A 276 7.28 13.71 -4.67
CA ASP A 276 7.82 12.66 -3.81
C ASP A 276 6.81 12.15 -2.78
N ALA A 277 6.04 13.06 -2.18
CA ALA A 277 4.98 12.71 -1.25
C ALA A 277 3.94 11.79 -1.92
N GLN A 278 3.48 12.14 -3.12
CA GLN A 278 2.54 11.31 -3.88
C GLN A 278 3.11 9.93 -4.22
N ILE A 279 4.38 9.86 -4.67
CA ILE A 279 5.04 8.59 -4.99
C ILE A 279 5.14 7.69 -3.75
N ARG A 280 5.55 8.24 -2.60
CA ARG A 280 5.64 7.47 -1.34
C ARG A 280 4.28 6.98 -0.89
N ILE A 281 3.25 7.83 -0.97
CA ILE A 281 1.87 7.46 -0.62
C ILE A 281 1.37 6.33 -1.52
N LEU A 282 1.61 6.41 -2.83
CA LEU A 282 1.03 5.46 -3.77
C LEU A 282 1.79 4.13 -3.84
N PHE A 283 3.12 4.18 -3.90
CA PHE A 283 3.97 3.00 -4.14
C PHE A 283 4.70 2.49 -2.89
N GLY A 284 4.77 3.27 -1.81
CA GLY A 284 5.46 2.88 -0.58
C GLY A 284 6.99 2.82 -0.71
N VAL A 285 7.55 3.46 -1.73
CA VAL A 285 9.01 3.58 -1.98
C VAL A 285 9.38 5.00 -2.36
N PRO A 286 10.62 5.46 -2.12
CA PRO A 286 11.09 6.73 -2.66
C PRO A 286 11.28 6.66 -4.19
N PRO A 287 11.19 7.79 -4.91
CA PRO A 287 11.43 7.83 -6.36
C PRO A 287 12.83 7.33 -6.78
N GLY A 288 13.81 7.36 -5.89
CA GLY A 288 15.17 6.88 -6.17
C GLY A 288 15.28 5.35 -6.36
N GLU A 289 14.30 4.58 -5.87
CA GLU A 289 14.27 3.12 -5.99
C GLU A 289 13.50 2.62 -7.23
N MET A 290 12.86 3.52 -7.98
CA MET A 290 11.92 3.19 -9.04
C MET A 290 12.48 3.53 -10.42
N SER A 291 12.32 2.64 -11.39
CA SER A 291 12.59 2.92 -12.81
C SER A 291 11.62 3.96 -13.37
N THR A 292 12.12 4.88 -14.21
CA THR A 292 11.26 5.84 -14.92
C THR A 292 10.36 5.13 -15.92
N LEU A 293 10.88 4.13 -16.65
CA LEU A 293 10.06 3.34 -17.58
C LEU A 293 8.93 2.60 -16.82
N PHE A 294 9.24 2.05 -15.64
CA PHE A 294 8.21 1.43 -14.80
C PHE A 294 7.14 2.42 -14.36
N PHE A 295 7.52 3.64 -13.96
CA PHE A 295 6.55 4.68 -13.58
C PHE A 295 5.60 5.02 -14.74
N LEU A 296 6.14 5.23 -15.94
CA LEU A 296 5.33 5.49 -17.14
C LEU A 296 4.41 4.30 -17.47
N TYR A 297 4.92 3.07 -17.36
CA TYR A 297 4.14 1.86 -17.54
C TYR A 297 2.98 1.75 -16.52
N ALA A 298 3.26 1.96 -15.23
CA ALA A 298 2.27 1.91 -14.17
C ALA A 298 1.17 2.95 -14.42
N LEU A 299 1.56 4.17 -14.82
CA LEU A 299 0.64 5.25 -15.17
C LEU A 299 -0.24 4.89 -16.37
N SER A 300 0.35 4.34 -17.43
CA SER A 300 -0.39 3.84 -18.60
C SER A 300 -1.37 2.74 -18.22
N SER A 301 -0.99 1.84 -17.30
CA SER A 301 -1.85 0.74 -16.87
C SER A 301 -3.10 1.21 -16.12
N ALA A 302 -3.06 2.39 -15.48
CA ALA A 302 -4.17 2.98 -14.75
C ALA A 302 -5.00 3.97 -15.58
N GLY A 303 -4.62 4.23 -16.84
CA GLY A 303 -5.31 5.19 -17.71
C GLY A 303 -4.80 6.63 -17.64
N GLY A 304 -3.76 6.90 -16.83
CA GLY A 304 -3.08 8.20 -16.78
C GLY A 304 -3.01 8.84 -15.40
N TRP A 305 -2.44 10.04 -15.38
CA TRP A 305 -2.21 10.87 -14.20
C TRP A 305 -3.49 11.16 -13.43
N HIS A 306 -4.52 11.65 -14.13
CA HIS A 306 -5.83 11.94 -13.53
C HIS A 306 -6.35 10.73 -12.75
N SER A 307 -6.42 9.59 -13.43
CA SER A 307 -6.92 8.35 -12.86
C SER A 307 -6.08 7.88 -11.66
N MET A 308 -4.76 8.04 -11.69
CA MET A 308 -3.87 7.51 -10.66
C MET A 308 -3.68 8.42 -9.44
N PHE A 309 -3.54 9.74 -9.64
CA PHE A 309 -3.08 10.68 -8.61
C PHE A 309 -4.12 11.70 -8.16
N GLU A 310 -5.07 12.07 -9.03
CA GLU A 310 -6.02 13.12 -8.70
C GLU A 310 -7.07 12.68 -7.66
N ILE A 311 -7.90 13.64 -7.27
CA ILE A 311 -8.93 13.52 -6.25
C ILE A 311 -10.29 13.71 -6.93
N GLY A 312 -11.29 12.94 -6.53
CA GLY A 312 -12.65 13.01 -7.08
C GLY A 312 -13.01 11.89 -8.07
N SER A 313 -13.90 12.20 -9.00
CA SER A 313 -14.50 11.23 -9.93
C SER A 313 -13.51 10.66 -10.95
N GLU A 314 -13.73 9.41 -11.33
CA GLU A 314 -12.88 8.66 -12.28
C GLU A 314 -11.42 8.49 -11.83
N THR A 315 -11.17 8.58 -10.51
CA THR A 315 -9.84 8.41 -9.92
C THR A 315 -9.74 7.09 -9.15
N ALA A 316 -8.51 6.69 -8.81
CA ALA A 316 -8.21 5.48 -8.03
C ALA A 316 -8.82 5.48 -6.62
N ARG A 317 -9.33 6.63 -6.14
CA ARG A 317 -9.86 6.82 -4.78
C ARG A 317 -11.36 7.14 -4.76
N GLU A 318 -12.07 6.86 -5.85
CA GLU A 318 -13.45 7.29 -6.06
C GLU A 318 -14.46 6.61 -5.13
N PHE A 319 -14.39 5.28 -4.94
CA PHE A 319 -15.35 4.55 -4.12
C PHE A 319 -14.70 3.67 -3.07
N ARG A 320 -15.51 3.33 -2.06
CA ARG A 320 -15.26 2.34 -1.02
C ARG A 320 -16.37 1.29 -1.00
N ILE A 321 -16.10 0.13 -0.41
CA ILE A 321 -17.07 -0.96 -0.25
C ILE A 321 -17.69 -0.89 1.15
N ARG A 322 -19.02 -0.99 1.25
CA ARG A 322 -19.72 -1.06 2.55
C ARG A 322 -19.32 -2.33 3.29
N GLY A 323 -18.91 -2.19 4.55
CA GLY A 323 -18.41 -3.31 5.36
C GLY A 323 -16.93 -3.68 5.11
N GLY A 324 -16.22 -2.91 4.29
CA GLY A 324 -14.78 -3.09 4.01
C GLY A 324 -14.48 -4.00 2.83
N THR A 325 -13.29 -3.84 2.27
CA THR A 325 -12.86 -4.50 1.03
C THR A 325 -12.54 -5.99 1.24
N GLN A 326 -12.18 -6.43 2.45
CA GLN A 326 -11.88 -7.85 2.71
C GLN A 326 -13.08 -8.76 2.51
N ARG A 327 -14.30 -8.22 2.61
CA ARG A 327 -15.55 -8.92 2.32
C ARG A 327 -15.58 -9.54 0.92
N LEU A 328 -14.92 -8.91 -0.06
CA LEU A 328 -14.73 -9.48 -1.41
C LEU A 328 -14.08 -10.87 -1.35
N CYS A 329 -13.03 -10.99 -0.56
CA CYS A 329 -12.26 -12.23 -0.43
C CYS A 329 -13.02 -13.26 0.39
N GLU A 330 -13.75 -12.85 1.41
CA GLU A 330 -14.58 -13.74 2.23
C GLU A 330 -15.71 -14.37 1.41
N ILE A 331 -16.46 -13.55 0.66
CA ILE A 331 -17.54 -14.05 -0.21
C ILE A 331 -16.98 -14.96 -1.30
N LEU A 332 -15.86 -14.58 -1.94
CA LEU A 332 -15.23 -15.45 -2.93
C LEU A 332 -14.76 -16.77 -2.32
N ALA A 333 -14.23 -16.77 -1.10
CA ALA A 333 -13.85 -17.98 -0.40
C ALA A 333 -15.06 -18.89 -0.12
N ASP A 334 -16.21 -18.30 0.23
CA ASP A 334 -17.47 -19.03 0.43
C ASP A 334 -18.00 -19.61 -0.88
N MET A 335 -18.00 -18.84 -1.97
CA MET A 335 -18.43 -19.28 -3.30
C MET A 335 -17.54 -20.39 -3.88
N VAL A 336 -16.21 -20.29 -3.67
CA VAL A 336 -15.26 -21.35 -4.03
C VAL A 336 -15.54 -22.62 -3.21
N GLY A 337 -15.91 -22.44 -1.93
CA GLY A 337 -16.13 -23.49 -0.95
C GLY A 337 -14.95 -23.60 0.01
N ARG A 338 -15.16 -23.27 1.28
CA ARG A 338 -14.11 -23.28 2.32
C ARG A 338 -13.41 -24.63 2.50
N SER A 339 -14.06 -25.73 2.13
CA SER A 339 -13.47 -27.07 2.12
C SER A 339 -12.28 -27.21 1.18
N TYR A 340 -12.15 -26.36 0.17
CA TYR A 340 -11.00 -26.32 -0.76
C TYR A 340 -9.88 -25.39 -0.29
N LEU A 341 -10.07 -24.65 0.80
CA LEU A 341 -9.06 -23.73 1.34
C LEU A 341 -8.32 -24.38 2.51
N ARG A 342 -7.00 -24.22 2.54
CA ARG A 342 -6.15 -24.58 3.67
C ARG A 342 -5.40 -23.32 4.10
N LEU A 343 -5.79 -22.78 5.24
CA LEU A 343 -5.15 -21.64 5.87
C LEU A 343 -4.03 -22.12 6.81
N GLY A 344 -3.07 -21.25 7.09
CA GLY A 344 -1.93 -21.56 7.97
C GLY A 344 -0.99 -22.63 7.40
N ASP A 345 -0.96 -22.81 6.07
CA ASP A 345 -0.20 -23.87 5.39
C ASP A 345 0.75 -23.29 4.32
N PRO A 346 1.83 -22.58 4.73
CA PRO A 346 2.72 -21.89 3.80
C PRO A 346 3.41 -22.84 2.83
N VAL A 347 3.33 -22.57 1.53
CA VAL A 347 4.06 -23.34 0.51
C VAL A 347 5.54 -22.96 0.54
N ILE A 348 6.41 -23.98 0.61
CA ILE A 348 7.87 -23.80 0.65
C ILE A 348 8.57 -24.39 -0.58
N SER A 349 7.94 -25.33 -1.30
CA SER A 349 8.55 -25.92 -2.49
C SER A 349 7.53 -26.37 -3.52
N ILE A 350 7.92 -26.23 -4.80
CA ILE A 350 7.20 -26.71 -5.98
C ILE A 350 8.19 -27.55 -6.81
N ASN A 351 7.95 -28.86 -6.91
CA ASN A 351 8.78 -29.80 -7.66
C ASN A 351 8.04 -30.35 -8.89
N GLN A 352 8.66 -30.17 -10.06
CA GLN A 352 8.21 -30.58 -11.39
C GLN A 352 9.21 -31.56 -12.06
N LYS A 353 10.29 -32.00 -11.37
CA LYS A 353 11.27 -32.97 -11.91
C LYS A 353 10.86 -34.43 -11.72
N ASP A 354 10.13 -34.71 -10.65
CA ASP A 354 9.88 -36.09 -10.23
C ASP A 354 8.85 -36.81 -11.11
N SER A 355 8.13 -36.07 -11.97
CA SER A 355 7.12 -36.58 -12.89
C SER A 355 6.95 -35.63 -14.07
N ASP A 356 6.80 -36.19 -15.28
CA ASP A 356 6.50 -35.41 -16.48
C ASP A 356 5.04 -34.92 -16.52
N GLU A 357 4.16 -35.52 -15.71
CA GLU A 357 2.71 -35.26 -15.71
C GLU A 357 2.24 -34.45 -14.50
N GLN A 358 2.96 -34.52 -13.37
CA GLN A 358 2.52 -33.97 -12.10
C GLN A 358 3.55 -33.06 -11.43
N VAL A 359 3.03 -32.07 -10.71
CA VAL A 359 3.74 -31.16 -9.82
C VAL A 359 3.48 -31.56 -8.38
N THR A 360 4.54 -31.64 -7.58
CA THR A 360 4.43 -31.83 -6.13
C THR A 360 4.63 -30.49 -5.42
N VAL A 361 3.63 -30.06 -4.66
CA VAL A 361 3.65 -28.86 -3.81
C VAL A 361 3.82 -29.28 -2.37
N GLN A 362 4.84 -28.74 -1.70
CA GLN A 362 5.13 -29.01 -0.29
C GLN A 362 4.92 -27.76 0.57
N THR A 363 4.25 -27.94 1.70
CA THR A 363 4.06 -26.90 2.71
C THR A 363 5.05 -27.02 3.87
N LEU A 364 5.17 -25.94 4.65
CA LEU A 364 6.06 -25.87 5.81
C LEU A 364 5.74 -26.93 6.86
N GLY A 365 4.45 -27.28 7.02
CA GLY A 365 4.01 -28.36 7.91
C GLY A 365 4.33 -29.78 7.43
N GLY A 366 5.06 -29.93 6.31
CA GLY A 366 5.48 -31.22 5.75
C GLY A 366 4.46 -31.91 4.85
N LYS A 367 3.26 -31.34 4.68
CA LYS A 367 2.24 -31.89 3.78
C LYS A 367 2.68 -31.75 2.33
N ARG A 368 2.31 -32.76 1.53
CA ARG A 368 2.59 -32.81 0.09
C ARG A 368 1.30 -32.99 -0.69
N TYR A 369 1.13 -32.20 -1.73
CA TYR A 369 0.00 -32.25 -2.64
C TYR A 369 0.51 -32.50 -4.05
N ARG A 370 -0.15 -33.40 -4.80
CA ARG A 370 0.16 -33.61 -6.21
C ARG A 370 -0.92 -32.99 -7.07
N CYS A 371 -0.50 -32.35 -8.15
CA CYS A 371 -1.40 -31.71 -9.07
C CYS A 371 -0.87 -31.65 -10.50
N GLU A 372 -1.73 -31.33 -11.46
CA GLU A 372 -1.33 -31.21 -12.87
C GLU A 372 -0.77 -29.82 -13.17
N ARG A 373 -1.28 -28.78 -12.49
CA ARG A 373 -0.86 -27.37 -12.66
C ARG A 373 -0.88 -26.63 -11.33
N VAL A 374 -0.07 -25.58 -11.24
CA VAL A 374 -0.02 -24.67 -10.09
C VAL A 374 -0.27 -23.24 -10.54
N VAL A 375 -1.12 -22.50 -9.82
CA VAL A 375 -1.21 -21.04 -9.94
C VAL A 375 -0.55 -20.41 -8.72
N VAL A 376 0.55 -19.68 -8.92
CA VAL A 376 1.18 -18.90 -7.83
C VAL A 376 0.66 -17.48 -7.87
N ALA A 377 -0.19 -17.13 -6.89
CA ALA A 377 -0.89 -15.85 -6.79
C ALA A 377 -0.32 -14.98 -5.66
N LEU A 378 1.01 -14.83 -5.64
CA LEU A 378 1.77 -14.15 -4.58
C LEU A 378 2.48 -12.90 -5.12
N PRO A 379 2.75 -11.88 -4.29
CA PRO A 379 3.68 -10.83 -4.65
C PRO A 379 5.07 -11.39 -5.02
N PRO A 380 5.82 -10.76 -5.95
CA PRO A 380 7.14 -11.22 -6.40
C PRO A 380 8.11 -11.59 -5.26
N LYS A 381 8.17 -10.76 -4.22
CA LYS A 381 8.98 -10.98 -3.01
C LYS A 381 8.74 -12.34 -2.35
N PHE A 382 7.49 -12.82 -2.34
CA PHE A 382 7.13 -14.09 -1.70
C PHE A 382 7.21 -15.27 -2.65
N ALA A 383 6.94 -15.06 -3.95
CA ALA A 383 7.21 -16.06 -4.97
C ALA A 383 8.70 -16.47 -4.98
N ALA A 384 9.62 -15.52 -4.75
CA ALA A 384 11.06 -15.76 -4.65
C ALA A 384 11.49 -16.65 -3.46
N LYS A 385 10.64 -16.79 -2.43
CA LYS A 385 10.95 -17.61 -1.24
C LYS A 385 10.59 -19.09 -1.43
N ILE A 386 9.87 -19.44 -2.50
CA ILE A 386 9.51 -20.82 -2.79
C ILE A 386 10.68 -21.49 -3.52
N ASN A 387 11.07 -22.69 -3.06
CA ASN A 387 12.08 -23.48 -3.74
C ASN A 387 11.48 -24.23 -4.94
N PHE A 388 11.95 -23.91 -6.14
CA PHE A 388 11.52 -24.56 -7.39
C PHE A 388 12.52 -25.62 -7.85
N SER A 389 12.00 -26.79 -8.22
CA SER A 389 12.78 -27.84 -8.88
C SER A 389 12.07 -28.22 -10.19
N PRO A 390 12.67 -28.06 -11.38
CA PRO A 390 13.96 -27.43 -11.62
C PRO A 390 13.99 -25.96 -11.19
N PRO A 391 15.20 -25.37 -11.00
CA PRO A 391 15.33 -23.95 -10.77
C PRO A 391 14.60 -23.15 -11.86
N MET A 392 14.00 -22.02 -11.47
CA MET A 392 13.35 -21.11 -12.42
C MET A 392 14.33 -20.61 -13.48
N ALA A 393 13.78 -20.17 -14.63
CA ALA A 393 14.57 -19.49 -15.64
C ALA A 393 15.30 -18.26 -15.05
N LYS A 394 16.54 -18.04 -15.48
CA LYS A 394 17.44 -17.02 -14.93
C LYS A 394 16.84 -15.61 -15.05
N GLU A 395 16.08 -15.35 -16.10
CA GLU A 395 15.38 -14.09 -16.36
C GLU A 395 14.37 -13.80 -15.25
N ARG A 396 13.60 -14.81 -14.84
CA ARG A 396 12.60 -14.65 -13.79
C ARG A 396 13.26 -14.48 -12.42
N ASP A 397 14.27 -15.30 -12.11
CA ASP A 397 15.02 -15.16 -10.85
C ASP A 397 15.63 -13.75 -10.71
N ASN A 398 16.24 -13.24 -11.78
CA ASN A 398 16.76 -11.88 -11.84
C ASN A 398 15.69 -10.79 -11.67
N LEU A 399 14.51 -10.98 -12.26
CA LEU A 399 13.38 -10.07 -12.11
C LEU A 399 12.96 -9.98 -10.64
N LEU A 400 12.75 -11.13 -9.99
CA LEU A 400 12.24 -11.17 -8.61
C LEU A 400 13.17 -10.45 -7.62
N GLN A 401 14.48 -10.46 -7.87
CA GLN A 401 15.48 -9.75 -7.06
C GLN A 401 15.52 -8.23 -7.33
N ARG A 402 14.91 -7.76 -8.42
CA ARG A 402 14.90 -6.35 -8.87
C ARG A 402 13.52 -5.68 -8.74
N MET A 403 12.65 -6.27 -7.93
CA MET A 403 11.32 -5.72 -7.64
C MET A 403 11.19 -5.30 -6.18
N PRO A 404 11.71 -4.12 -5.79
CA PRO A 404 11.64 -3.67 -4.40
C PRO A 404 10.18 -3.59 -3.95
N ALA A 405 9.96 -3.98 -2.70
CA ALA A 405 8.65 -4.09 -2.10
C ALA A 405 8.26 -2.77 -1.44
N GLY A 406 7.05 -2.29 -1.73
CA GLY A 406 6.48 -1.17 -1.01
C GLY A 406 6.47 -1.41 0.50
N ASN A 407 6.73 -0.34 1.23
CA ASN A 407 6.78 -0.32 2.67
C ASN A 407 5.79 0.72 3.21
N SER A 408 4.85 0.30 4.07
CA SER A 408 3.85 1.22 4.62
C SER A 408 3.33 0.73 5.95
N LEU A 409 3.01 1.68 6.83
CA LEU A 409 2.28 1.47 8.07
C LEU A 409 0.97 2.26 7.94
N CYS A 410 -0.16 1.60 8.14
CA CYS A 410 -1.49 2.19 8.00
C CYS A 410 -2.20 2.20 9.35
N PHE A 411 -3.02 3.22 9.60
CA PHE A 411 -3.84 3.31 10.81
C PHE A 411 -5.25 3.79 10.50
N VAL A 412 -6.15 3.52 11.45
CA VAL A 412 -7.51 4.04 11.49
C VAL A 412 -7.79 4.54 12.90
N VAL A 413 -8.41 5.71 12.99
CA VAL A 413 -8.90 6.31 14.23
C VAL A 413 -10.37 6.65 14.07
N THR A 414 -11.22 6.15 14.97
CA THR A 414 -12.67 6.35 14.92
C THR A 414 -13.10 7.41 15.93
N TYR A 415 -14.12 8.20 15.61
CA TYR A 415 -14.59 9.30 16.46
C TYR A 415 -16.11 9.28 16.61
N LYS A 416 -16.60 10.01 17.63
CA LYS A 416 -18.04 10.20 17.83
C LYS A 416 -18.68 11.03 16.71
N GLU A 417 -17.95 12.03 16.22
CA GLU A 417 -18.39 12.99 15.20
C GLU A 417 -17.26 13.26 14.20
N ALA A 418 -17.62 13.56 12.94
CA ALA A 418 -16.69 14.00 11.92
C ALA A 418 -16.36 15.51 12.11
N PHE A 419 -15.65 15.84 13.19
CA PHE A 419 -15.39 17.23 13.58
C PHE A 419 -14.61 18.03 12.51
N TRP A 420 -13.76 17.37 11.71
CA TRP A 420 -13.08 17.99 10.56
C TRP A 420 -14.07 18.52 9.52
N GLN A 421 -15.18 17.82 9.27
CA GLN A 421 -16.22 18.28 8.33
C GLN A 421 -16.95 19.53 8.86
N LYS A 422 -17.17 19.62 10.18
CA LYS A 422 -17.75 20.83 10.81
C LYS A 422 -16.86 22.06 10.67
N LEU A 423 -15.55 21.84 10.58
CA LEU A 423 -14.55 22.89 10.30
C LEU A 423 -14.44 23.24 8.81
N GLY A 424 -15.23 22.59 7.95
CA GLY A 424 -15.19 22.79 6.50
C GLY A 424 -14.06 22.04 5.80
N PHE A 425 -13.45 21.04 6.45
CA PHE A 425 -12.38 20.22 5.87
C PHE A 425 -12.85 18.83 5.45
N SER A 426 -12.30 18.36 4.36
CA SER A 426 -12.53 17.02 3.77
C SER A 426 -11.94 15.86 4.57
N GLY A 427 -11.11 16.12 5.59
CA GLY A 427 -10.31 15.08 6.25
C GLY A 427 -9.07 14.63 5.45
N TYR A 428 -8.88 15.11 4.21
CA TYR A 428 -7.66 14.84 3.44
C TYR A 428 -6.53 15.78 3.86
N VAL A 429 -5.42 15.18 4.30
CA VAL A 429 -4.16 15.89 4.60
C VAL A 429 -3.02 15.20 3.87
N ILE A 430 -2.19 15.95 3.16
CA ILE A 430 -0.92 15.46 2.60
C ILE A 430 0.26 16.20 3.20
N ARG A 431 1.26 15.46 3.67
CA ARG A 431 2.54 16.04 4.08
C ARG A 431 3.48 16.12 2.89
N VAL A 432 3.92 17.35 2.61
CA VAL A 432 4.80 17.72 1.50
C VAL A 432 6.16 18.09 2.07
N THR A 433 6.88 17.08 2.55
CA THR A 433 8.14 17.28 3.25
C THR A 433 9.24 16.48 2.58
N SER A 434 10.46 17.01 2.63
CA SER A 434 11.62 16.20 2.28
C SER A 434 11.65 14.98 3.21
N PRO A 435 12.17 13.82 2.75
CA PRO A 435 12.47 12.74 3.69
C PRO A 435 13.33 13.32 4.80
N ALA A 436 12.83 13.23 6.03
CA ALA A 436 13.53 13.72 7.19
C ALA A 436 14.91 13.06 7.24
N GLN A 437 15.96 13.86 7.39
CA GLN A 437 17.21 13.30 7.90
C GLN A 437 16.90 12.77 9.31
N LYS A 438 17.33 11.54 9.63
CA LYS A 438 17.18 11.03 11.00
C LYS A 438 17.74 12.09 11.96
N PRO A 439 16.99 12.49 13.01
CA PRO A 439 17.49 13.47 13.96
C PRO A 439 18.83 12.97 14.50
N GLN A 440 19.88 13.78 14.37
CA GLN A 440 21.17 13.47 14.97
C GLN A 440 21.00 13.56 16.49
N GLN A 441 21.43 12.52 17.22
CA GLN A 441 21.34 12.51 18.68
C GLN A 441 22.02 13.77 19.25
N GLY A 442 21.26 14.60 19.95
CA GLY A 442 21.77 15.79 20.64
C GLY A 442 21.26 17.14 20.12
N GLU A 443 20.48 17.19 19.04
CA GLU A 443 19.86 18.45 18.61
C GLU A 443 18.71 18.87 19.53
N ALA A 444 18.80 20.10 20.06
CA ALA A 444 17.75 20.69 20.87
C ALA A 444 16.48 20.91 20.05
N GLN A 445 15.33 20.60 20.62
CA GLN A 445 14.03 20.86 20.02
C GLN A 445 13.78 22.38 19.94
N THR A 446 14.01 22.98 18.78
CA THR A 446 13.62 24.37 18.48
C THR A 446 12.25 24.38 17.78
N SER A 447 11.57 25.54 17.77
CA SER A 447 10.32 25.74 17.01
C SER A 447 10.47 25.52 15.50
N GLU A 448 11.70 25.43 14.99
CA GLU A 448 12.03 25.12 13.60
C GLU A 448 12.06 23.59 13.33
N ASN A 449 12.02 22.74 14.38
CA ASN A 449 12.02 21.26 14.31
C ASN A 449 10.61 20.63 14.42
N CYS A 450 9.54 21.41 14.23
CA CYS A 450 8.14 20.92 14.30
C CYS A 450 7.84 19.81 13.27
N ASP A 451 8.64 19.72 12.20
CA ASP A 451 8.39 18.82 11.07
C ASP A 451 8.60 17.33 11.40
N HIS A 452 9.29 17.03 12.51
CA HIS A 452 9.48 15.67 13.02
C HIS A 452 8.36 15.19 13.95
N GLN A 453 7.36 16.02 14.27
CA GLN A 453 6.34 15.69 15.27
C GLN A 453 5.09 15.03 14.69
N ILE A 454 4.83 15.19 13.39
CA ILE A 454 3.63 14.64 12.73
C ILE A 454 4.00 13.33 12.03
N PRO A 455 3.58 12.17 12.54
CA PRO A 455 4.06 10.87 12.06
C PRO A 455 3.48 10.41 10.72
N PHE A 456 2.32 10.94 10.33
CA PHE A 456 1.64 10.51 9.10
C PHE A 456 2.09 11.28 7.86
N SER A 457 2.22 10.57 6.74
CA SER A 457 2.47 11.15 5.41
C SER A 457 1.17 11.59 4.73
N ALA A 458 0.06 10.92 5.02
CA ALA A 458 -1.27 11.31 4.55
C ALA A 458 -2.38 10.88 5.51
N LEU A 459 -3.46 11.65 5.53
CA LEU A 459 -4.74 11.36 6.16
C LEU A 459 -5.85 11.40 5.13
N PHE A 460 -6.89 10.62 5.34
CA PHE A 460 -8.09 10.55 4.53
C PHE A 460 -9.30 10.38 5.44
N ASP A 461 -10.42 10.99 5.06
CA ASP A 461 -11.71 10.64 5.66
C ASP A 461 -12.02 9.17 5.38
N ALA A 462 -12.40 8.43 6.41
CA ALA A 462 -12.81 7.04 6.34
C ALA A 462 -14.21 6.84 6.93
N THR A 463 -15.02 7.90 6.96
CA THR A 463 -16.41 7.85 7.41
C THR A 463 -17.18 6.84 6.56
N THR A 464 -17.77 5.86 7.23
CA THR A 464 -18.50 4.78 6.55
C THR A 464 -19.83 5.29 6.00
N MET A 465 -20.43 4.55 5.06
CA MET A 465 -21.79 4.80 4.58
C MET A 465 -22.84 4.95 5.70
N ASP A 466 -22.67 4.20 6.80
CA ASP A 466 -23.56 4.21 7.97
C ASP A 466 -23.29 5.40 8.93
N GLN A 467 -22.60 6.45 8.47
CA GLN A 467 -22.28 7.67 9.22
C GLN A 467 -21.48 7.43 10.51
N SER A 468 -20.59 6.42 10.49
CA SER A 468 -19.57 6.21 11.53
C SER A 468 -18.28 6.96 11.16
N PRO A 469 -17.92 8.06 11.86
CA PRO A 469 -16.77 8.89 11.53
C PRO A 469 -15.44 8.21 11.84
N ALA A 470 -14.49 8.31 10.90
CA ALA A 470 -13.12 7.87 11.11
C ALA A 470 -12.15 8.63 10.22
N LEU A 471 -10.89 8.68 10.63
CA LEU A 471 -9.76 9.07 9.80
C LEU A 471 -8.87 7.85 9.57
N SER A 472 -8.46 7.63 8.33
CA SER A 472 -7.44 6.63 7.97
C SER A 472 -6.18 7.34 7.51
N GLY A 473 -5.01 6.75 7.72
CA GLY A 473 -3.77 7.39 7.31
C GLY A 473 -2.62 6.43 7.08
N LYS A 474 -1.57 6.95 6.43
CA LYS A 474 -0.29 6.28 6.25
C LYS A 474 0.77 6.97 7.09
N VAL A 475 1.59 6.19 7.76
CA VAL A 475 2.72 6.66 8.57
C VAL A 475 4.01 6.57 7.77
N ASP A 476 4.93 7.49 8.03
CA ASP A 476 6.31 7.35 7.59
C ASP A 476 6.97 6.18 8.33
N ALA A 477 6.89 4.99 7.72
CA ALA A 477 7.34 3.75 8.31
C ALA A 477 8.86 3.72 8.54
N GLU A 478 9.65 4.49 7.80
CA GLU A 478 11.11 4.53 7.96
C GLU A 478 11.50 5.21 9.29
N MET A 479 10.76 6.25 9.68
CA MET A 479 11.01 6.97 10.92
C MET A 479 10.33 6.35 12.14
N TRP A 480 9.10 5.85 11.97
CA TRP A 480 8.22 5.59 13.12
C TRP A 480 8.04 4.11 13.46
N ARG A 481 8.48 3.17 12.62
CA ARG A 481 8.28 1.72 12.84
C ARG A 481 8.80 1.25 14.21
N GLU A 482 10.00 1.70 14.58
CA GLU A 482 10.67 1.24 15.80
C GLU A 482 10.10 1.92 17.08
N ILE A 483 9.29 2.97 16.92
CA ILE A 483 8.64 3.64 18.05
C ILE A 483 7.49 2.76 18.56
N PRO A 484 7.31 2.54 19.86
CA PRO A 484 6.22 1.73 20.39
C PRO A 484 4.82 2.19 19.93
N VAL A 485 3.89 1.25 19.76
CA VAL A 485 2.52 1.47 19.27
C VAL A 485 1.80 2.60 20.02
N GLU A 486 1.83 2.61 21.35
CA GLU A 486 1.13 3.63 22.15
C GLU A 486 1.76 5.03 22.04
N GLU A 487 3.09 5.09 21.87
CA GLU A 487 3.81 6.35 21.64
C GLU A 487 3.51 6.89 20.23
N ARG A 488 3.54 6.02 19.21
CA ARG A 488 3.10 6.35 17.85
C ARG A 488 1.66 6.85 17.82
N LYS A 489 0.73 6.12 18.45
CA LYS A 489 -0.68 6.50 18.56
C LYS A 489 -0.80 7.90 19.15
N THR A 490 -0.11 8.18 20.25
CA THR A 490 -0.11 9.51 20.88
C THR A 490 0.39 10.58 19.92
N ALA A 491 1.47 10.32 19.19
CA ALA A 491 2.00 11.23 18.18
C ALA A 491 1.05 11.43 17.00
N ILE A 492 0.35 10.38 16.56
CA ILE A 492 -0.65 10.45 15.48
C ILE A 492 -1.82 11.33 15.92
N LEU A 493 -2.38 11.12 17.11
CA LEU A 493 -3.50 11.91 17.60
C LEU A 493 -3.13 13.40 17.76
N LYS A 494 -1.93 13.70 18.30
CA LYS A 494 -1.38 15.07 18.33
C LYS A 494 -1.16 15.65 16.94
N GLY A 495 -0.70 14.83 15.99
CA GLY A 495 -0.56 15.23 14.61
C GLY A 495 -1.90 15.60 13.97
N ILE A 496 -2.98 14.86 14.28
CA ILE A 496 -4.34 15.16 13.81
C ILE A 496 -4.86 16.44 14.49
N GLU A 497 -4.60 16.62 15.78
CA GLU A 497 -4.95 17.83 16.54
C GLU A 497 -4.39 19.10 15.90
N VAL A 498 -3.15 19.06 15.40
CA VAL A 498 -2.51 20.17 14.69
C VAL A 498 -3.34 20.67 13.51
N PHE A 499 -4.15 19.82 12.87
CA PHE A 499 -5.00 20.20 11.73
C PHE A 499 -6.45 20.46 12.11
N PHE A 500 -7.01 19.68 13.03
CA PHE A 500 -8.45 19.63 13.24
C PHE A 500 -8.90 19.93 14.68
N GLY A 501 -7.98 20.26 15.59
CA GLY A 501 -8.32 20.68 16.96
C GLY A 501 -8.32 19.55 18.00
N VAL A 502 -8.61 19.93 19.24
CA VAL A 502 -8.46 19.10 20.46
C VAL A 502 -9.37 17.88 20.48
N GLU A 503 -10.45 17.88 19.68
CA GLU A 503 -11.36 16.75 19.48
C GLU A 503 -10.63 15.50 18.98
N ALA A 504 -9.52 15.68 18.24
CA ALA A 504 -8.67 14.60 17.76
C ALA A 504 -8.06 13.76 18.90
N LEU A 505 -7.93 14.32 20.11
CA LEU A 505 -7.36 13.63 21.26
C LEU A 505 -8.35 12.70 21.97
N GLN A 506 -9.59 12.60 21.49
CA GLN A 506 -10.66 11.80 22.09
C GLN A 506 -11.17 10.70 21.14
N PRO A 507 -10.32 9.76 20.70
CA PRO A 507 -10.75 8.68 19.82
C PRO A 507 -11.65 7.68 20.56
N LEU A 508 -12.61 7.11 19.84
CA LEU A 508 -13.39 5.95 20.33
C LEU A 508 -12.58 4.65 20.27
N ASP A 509 -11.74 4.53 19.23
CA ASP A 509 -10.90 3.38 18.96
C ASP A 509 -9.70 3.77 18.09
N TYR A 510 -8.68 2.93 18.11
CA TYR A 510 -7.45 3.10 17.33
C TYR A 510 -6.90 1.74 16.95
N THR A 511 -6.51 1.60 15.68
CA THR A 511 -5.75 0.44 15.23
C THR A 511 -4.75 0.83 14.17
N GLU A 512 -3.67 0.06 14.11
CA GLU A 512 -2.67 0.18 13.05
C GLU A 512 -2.14 -1.18 12.61
N VAL A 513 -1.57 -1.21 11.40
CA VAL A 513 -0.90 -2.38 10.81
C VAL A 513 0.39 -1.89 10.17
N ASP A 514 1.51 -2.45 10.63
CA ASP A 514 2.79 -2.33 9.94
C ASP A 514 2.90 -3.43 8.89
N TRP A 515 2.57 -3.09 7.65
CA TRP A 515 2.66 -4.05 6.57
C TRP A 515 4.09 -4.55 6.36
N GLY A 516 5.12 -3.76 6.69
CA GLY A 516 6.50 -4.21 6.58
C GLY A 516 6.87 -5.34 7.55
N ALA A 517 6.16 -5.46 8.67
CA ALA A 517 6.33 -6.53 9.65
C ALA A 517 5.51 -7.81 9.32
N GLU A 518 4.55 -7.73 8.40
CA GLU A 518 3.72 -8.87 8.02
C GLU A 518 4.54 -9.97 7.33
N SER A 519 4.53 -11.18 7.91
CA SER A 519 5.38 -12.30 7.48
C SER A 519 5.15 -12.74 6.04
N TYR A 520 3.91 -12.62 5.55
CA TYR A 520 3.47 -13.05 4.22
C TYR A 520 2.84 -11.93 3.37
N SER A 521 2.87 -10.68 3.83
CA SER A 521 2.26 -9.53 3.11
C SER A 521 3.08 -8.24 3.16
N SER A 522 4.35 -8.29 3.56
CA SER A 522 5.32 -7.17 3.55
C SER A 522 5.77 -6.68 2.17
N SER A 523 4.82 -6.56 1.24
CA SER A 523 4.95 -5.81 -0.02
C SER A 523 3.67 -5.01 -0.27
N PHE A 524 3.47 -3.96 0.54
CA PHE A 524 2.30 -3.09 0.49
C PHE A 524 2.74 -1.63 0.33
N PRO A 525 2.17 -0.86 -0.62
CA PRO A 525 1.01 -1.19 -1.46
C PRO A 525 1.28 -2.23 -2.56
N SER A 526 2.44 -2.17 -3.20
CA SER A 526 2.84 -3.10 -4.28
C SER A 526 4.35 -3.20 -4.41
N SER A 527 4.83 -4.19 -5.16
CA SER A 527 6.23 -4.21 -5.62
C SER A 527 6.40 -3.30 -6.85
N VAL A 528 7.48 -2.53 -6.89
CA VAL A 528 7.84 -1.71 -8.07
C VAL A 528 8.98 -2.39 -8.84
N MET A 529 9.42 -1.83 -9.97
CA MET A 529 10.63 -2.29 -10.66
C MET A 529 11.77 -1.28 -10.53
N ALA A 530 12.96 -1.77 -10.16
CA ALA A 530 14.18 -0.97 -10.11
C ALA A 530 14.71 -0.66 -11.53
N PRO A 531 15.57 0.36 -11.69
CA PRO A 531 16.23 0.64 -12.97
C PRO A 531 16.91 -0.60 -13.59
N GLY A 532 16.72 -0.78 -14.89
CA GLY A 532 17.23 -1.88 -15.70
C GLY A 532 16.43 -3.18 -15.63
N ALA A 533 15.36 -3.24 -14.82
CA ALA A 533 14.56 -4.45 -14.68
C ALA A 533 13.51 -4.62 -15.79
N MET A 534 12.93 -3.52 -16.29
CA MET A 534 11.87 -3.58 -17.30
C MET A 534 12.41 -4.10 -18.62
N THR A 535 13.46 -3.47 -19.15
CA THR A 535 14.07 -3.83 -20.45
C THR A 535 14.73 -5.20 -20.43
N GLY A 536 15.27 -5.63 -19.28
CA GLY A 536 15.93 -6.92 -19.16
C GLY A 536 14.99 -8.10 -18.95
N TYR A 537 13.88 -7.92 -18.22
CA TYR A 537 13.15 -9.06 -17.64
C TYR A 537 11.62 -8.93 -17.60
N PHE A 538 11.02 -7.87 -18.14
CA PHE A 538 9.58 -7.62 -18.00
C PHE A 538 8.69 -8.79 -18.44
N GLN A 539 9.00 -9.44 -19.57
CA GLN A 539 8.23 -10.59 -20.07
C GLN A 539 8.23 -11.78 -19.09
N ALA A 540 9.28 -11.93 -18.29
CA ALA A 540 9.38 -13.01 -17.31
C ALA A 540 8.36 -12.87 -16.16
N LEU A 541 7.72 -11.70 -16.02
CA LEU A 541 6.72 -11.42 -14.99
C LEU A 541 5.50 -12.32 -15.10
N ARG A 542 5.03 -12.57 -16.33
CA ARG A 542 3.80 -13.31 -16.62
C ARG A 542 4.03 -14.65 -17.30
N LYS A 543 5.16 -14.82 -18.01
CA LYS A 543 5.47 -16.04 -18.76
C LYS A 543 5.38 -17.29 -17.86
N PRO A 544 4.51 -18.27 -18.17
CA PRO A 544 4.43 -19.52 -17.41
C PRO A 544 5.78 -20.24 -17.34
N PHE A 545 6.02 -20.92 -16.22
CA PHE A 545 7.19 -21.75 -16.00
C PHE A 545 6.77 -23.22 -15.92
N GLN A 546 6.86 -23.93 -17.04
CA GLN A 546 6.37 -25.30 -17.18
C GLN A 546 4.88 -25.39 -16.78
N ARG A 547 4.55 -26.08 -15.67
CA ARG A 547 3.19 -26.28 -15.16
C ARG A 547 2.78 -25.20 -14.14
N VAL A 548 3.63 -24.19 -13.92
CA VAL A 548 3.38 -23.06 -13.02
C VAL A 548 2.93 -21.83 -13.80
N HIS A 549 1.75 -21.33 -13.44
CA HIS A 549 1.18 -20.09 -13.93
C HIS A 549 1.26 -19.00 -12.85
N TRP A 550 1.52 -17.77 -13.26
CA TRP A 550 1.72 -16.66 -12.32
C TRP A 550 0.49 -15.78 -12.28
N ALA A 551 -0.01 -15.45 -11.09
CA ALA A 551 -1.05 -14.46 -10.87
C ALA A 551 -0.60 -13.48 -9.76
N GLY A 552 -1.39 -12.44 -9.53
CA GLY A 552 -1.05 -11.38 -8.57
C GLY A 552 -1.25 -10.00 -9.18
N ALA A 553 -1.35 -8.97 -8.33
CA ALA A 553 -1.57 -7.61 -8.79
C ALA A 553 -0.43 -7.08 -9.66
N GLU A 554 0.75 -7.68 -9.56
CA GLU A 554 1.96 -7.35 -10.31
C GLU A 554 2.05 -8.07 -11.66
N THR A 555 1.23 -9.08 -11.95
CA THR A 555 1.32 -9.84 -13.22
C THR A 555 0.28 -9.39 -14.25
N THR A 556 -0.20 -8.16 -14.12
CA THR A 556 -1.25 -7.56 -14.95
C THR A 556 -0.66 -6.56 -15.93
N ASN A 557 -1.40 -6.25 -16.98
CA ASN A 557 -1.16 -5.12 -17.89
C ASN A 557 -2.12 -3.94 -17.62
N ARG A 558 -3.03 -4.08 -16.67
CA ARG A 558 -4.05 -3.10 -16.28
C ARG A 558 -4.03 -2.91 -14.77
N TRP A 559 -4.05 -1.67 -14.33
CA TRP A 559 -4.11 -1.33 -12.90
C TRP A 559 -3.05 -2.09 -12.09
N PHE A 560 -1.78 -1.94 -12.52
CA PHE A 560 -0.65 -2.63 -11.91
C PHE A 560 -0.54 -2.34 -10.42
N GLY A 561 -0.55 -3.38 -9.58
CA GLY A 561 -0.47 -3.26 -8.13
C GLY A 561 -1.80 -2.98 -7.42
N PHE A 562 -2.91 -2.86 -8.15
CA PHE A 562 -4.24 -2.61 -7.58
C PHE A 562 -5.11 -3.88 -7.54
N MET A 563 -6.26 -3.80 -6.84
CA MET A 563 -7.24 -4.89 -6.74
C MET A 563 -7.79 -5.32 -8.10
N ASP A 564 -8.04 -4.38 -9.03
CA ASP A 564 -8.48 -4.70 -10.39
C ASP A 564 -7.48 -5.60 -11.13
N GLY A 565 -6.19 -5.23 -11.04
CA GLY A 565 -5.09 -6.02 -11.58
C GLY A 565 -5.01 -7.41 -10.97
N ALA A 566 -5.30 -7.56 -9.68
CA ALA A 566 -5.37 -8.86 -9.01
C ALA A 566 -6.52 -9.73 -9.53
N VAL A 567 -7.73 -9.16 -9.68
CA VAL A 567 -8.89 -9.89 -10.24
C VAL A 567 -8.61 -10.30 -11.69
N TYR A 568 -8.11 -9.37 -12.50
CA TYR A 568 -7.77 -9.63 -13.89
C TYR A 568 -6.73 -10.74 -14.02
N SER A 569 -5.63 -10.65 -13.28
CA SER A 569 -4.56 -11.63 -13.37
C SER A 569 -4.99 -13.00 -12.87
N GLY A 570 -5.81 -13.08 -11.82
CA GLY A 570 -6.40 -14.34 -11.35
C GLY A 570 -7.24 -15.03 -12.43
N LYS A 571 -8.16 -14.28 -13.06
CA LYS A 571 -9.00 -14.77 -14.17
C LYS A 571 -8.16 -15.23 -15.37
N ARG A 572 -7.13 -14.47 -15.72
CA ARG A 572 -6.23 -14.80 -16.84
C ARG A 572 -5.39 -16.06 -16.56
N ALA A 573 -4.85 -16.23 -15.35
CA ALA A 573 -4.13 -17.46 -14.98
C ALA A 573 -5.04 -18.69 -14.98
N ALA A 574 -6.28 -18.55 -14.50
CA ALA A 574 -7.28 -19.61 -14.58
C ALA A 574 -7.57 -20.01 -16.04
N HIS A 575 -7.68 -19.03 -16.94
CA HIS A 575 -7.90 -19.29 -18.36
C HIS A 575 -6.70 -20.00 -19.02
N GLU A 576 -5.47 -19.61 -18.70
CA GLU A 576 -4.27 -20.33 -19.16
C GLU A 576 -4.28 -21.80 -18.71
N VAL A 577 -4.63 -22.06 -17.45
CA VAL A 577 -4.74 -23.43 -16.92
C VAL A 577 -5.86 -24.22 -17.61
N LEU A 578 -7.02 -23.58 -17.87
CA LEU A 578 -8.13 -24.21 -18.58
C LEU A 578 -7.75 -24.58 -20.01
N ASN A 579 -7.03 -23.72 -20.73
CA ASN A 579 -6.54 -24.03 -22.08
C ASN A 579 -5.67 -25.28 -22.11
N GLU A 580 -4.87 -25.49 -21.07
CA GLU A 580 -3.98 -26.65 -20.96
C GLU A 580 -4.70 -27.93 -20.51
N LEU A 581 -5.66 -27.82 -19.58
CA LEU A 581 -6.31 -29.00 -18.98
C LEU A 581 -7.61 -29.39 -19.68
N ARG A 582 -8.36 -28.41 -20.16
CA ARG A 582 -9.73 -28.53 -20.66
C ARG A 582 -9.98 -27.53 -21.81
N PRO A 583 -9.25 -27.66 -22.94
CA PRO A 583 -9.41 -26.77 -24.09
C PRO A 583 -10.84 -26.79 -24.66
N ASP A 584 -11.57 -27.89 -24.45
CA ASP A 584 -13.00 -28.05 -24.80
C ASP A 584 -13.89 -26.99 -24.13
N VAL A 585 -13.57 -26.62 -22.89
CA VAL A 585 -14.34 -25.62 -22.12
C VAL A 585 -14.05 -24.21 -22.59
N VAL A 586 -12.85 -23.96 -23.13
CA VAL A 586 -12.46 -22.61 -23.56
C VAL A 586 -12.95 -22.29 -24.97
N ILE A 587 -12.95 -23.26 -25.88
CA ILE A 587 -13.40 -23.07 -27.27
C ILE A 587 -14.94 -22.91 -27.36
N GLY A 588 -15.68 -23.33 -26.32
CA GLY A 588 -17.14 -23.23 -26.24
C GLY A 588 -17.71 -21.94 -25.63
N VAL A 589 -16.87 -20.95 -25.29
CA VAL A 589 -17.27 -19.63 -24.77
C VAL A 589 -17.07 -18.56 -25.85
#